data_AF-A0A2V6Q790-F1
#
_entry.id   AF-A0A2V6Q790-F1
#
_cell.length_a   1.000
_cell.length_b   1.000
_cell.length_c   1.000
_cell.angle_alpha   90.00
_cell.angle_beta   90.00
_cell.angle_gamma   90.00
#
_symmetry.space_group_name_H-M   'P 1'
#
loop_
_entity.id
_entity.type
_entity.pdbx_description
1 polymer ?
#
loop_
_entity_poly.entity_id
_entity_poly.type
_entity_poly.pdbx_seq_one_letter_code
_entity_poly.pdbx_strand_id
1 'polypeptide(L)'
;MIASARGFADYFDGVRRRTVGFFRAIPAERIDWAPKAGEYTCGDIVRHVTATERMFVGAVVDGRWQYGGHDRALAPTREAALADLDAVHAECGARLRALGDAALADTRPALEQGAAPVRAWRLLLAMVEHEVHHRSQLASYLTWMGLEAPDIFGLGVEDVERLTASTAGRTA
;
A
#
# COMPACT_ATOMS: atom_id res chain seq x y z
N MET A 1 9.75 16.17 5.12
CA MET A 1 10.61 15.60 4.08
C MET A 1 11.13 14.27 4.59
N ILE A 2 11.08 13.21 3.80
CA ILE A 2 11.73 11.94 4.17
C ILE A 2 13.24 12.15 4.00
N ALA A 3 14.02 11.87 5.04
CA ALA A 3 15.46 12.08 5.05
C ALA A 3 16.28 10.78 5.12
N SER A 4 15.63 9.62 5.31
CA SER A 4 16.29 8.32 5.31
C SER A 4 15.54 7.31 4.46
N ALA A 5 16.22 6.69 3.50
CA ALA A 5 15.61 5.69 2.61
C ALA A 5 15.33 4.39 3.38
N ARG A 6 16.25 3.98 4.26
CA ARG A 6 16.03 2.89 5.21
C ARG A 6 14.88 3.18 6.16
N GLY A 7 14.87 4.36 6.78
CA GLY A 7 13.81 4.76 7.70
C GLY A 7 12.44 4.78 7.01
N PHE A 8 12.38 5.19 5.74
CA PHE A 8 11.16 5.08 4.95
C PHE A 8 10.75 3.63 4.67
N ALA A 9 11.69 2.77 4.26
CA ALA A 9 11.39 1.35 4.00
C ALA A 9 10.80 0.68 5.25
N ASP A 10 11.40 0.90 6.43
CA ASP A 10 10.91 0.32 7.69
C ASP A 10 9.53 0.88 8.08
N TYR A 11 9.26 2.16 7.80
CA TYR A 11 7.93 2.74 7.94
C TYR A 11 6.93 2.09 6.98
N PHE A 12 7.32 1.89 5.72
CA PHE A 12 6.47 1.32 4.69
C PHE A 12 6.15 -0.14 4.94
N ASP A 13 7.06 -0.93 5.52
CA ASP A 13 6.75 -2.27 6.02
C ASP A 13 5.57 -2.25 7.00
N GLY A 14 5.49 -1.22 7.85
CA GLY A 14 4.35 -1.02 8.74
C GLY A 14 3.04 -0.71 8.00
N VAL A 15 3.11 0.10 6.94
CA VAL A 15 1.96 0.37 6.06
C VAL A 15 1.50 -0.92 5.38
N ARG A 16 2.44 -1.67 4.78
CA ARG A 16 2.19 -2.94 4.11
C ARG A 16 1.60 -3.99 5.04
N ARG A 17 2.13 -4.18 6.25
CA ARG A 17 1.57 -5.12 7.23
C ARG A 17 0.10 -4.87 7.51
N ARG A 18 -0.30 -3.60 7.67
CA ARG A 18 -1.71 -3.23 7.86
C ARG A 18 -2.54 -3.55 6.62
N THR A 19 -2.05 -3.22 5.43
CA THR A 19 -2.72 -3.54 4.15
C THR A 19 -2.90 -5.04 3.94
N VAL A 20 -1.88 -5.85 4.24
CA VAL A 20 -1.96 -7.32 4.15
C VAL A 20 -3.04 -7.89 5.07
N GLY A 21 -3.29 -7.27 6.23
CA GLY A 21 -4.41 -7.64 7.10
C GLY A 21 -5.76 -7.64 6.37
N PHE A 22 -6.03 -6.62 5.56
CA PHE A 22 -7.25 -6.50 4.76
C PHE A 22 -7.27 -7.53 3.63
N PHE A 23 -6.13 -7.76 2.98
CA PHE A 23 -6.04 -8.74 1.90
C PHE A 23 -6.32 -10.16 2.41
N ARG A 24 -5.84 -10.49 3.62
CA ARG A 24 -6.10 -11.78 4.28
C ARG A 24 -7.54 -11.96 4.74
N ALA A 25 -8.25 -10.86 5.01
CA ALA A 25 -9.67 -10.89 5.36
C ALA A 25 -10.59 -11.23 4.18
N ILE A 26 -10.10 -11.16 2.94
CA ILE A 26 -10.86 -11.56 1.74
C ILE A 26 -10.99 -13.10 1.73
N PRO A 27 -12.21 -13.66 1.69
CA PRO A 27 -12.41 -15.10 1.47
C PRO A 27 -11.84 -15.52 0.11
N ALA A 28 -11.19 -16.68 0.03
CA ALA A 28 -10.51 -17.11 -1.21
C ALA A 28 -11.48 -17.20 -2.40
N GLU A 29 -12.70 -17.67 -2.15
CA GLU A 29 -13.81 -17.78 -3.10
C GLU A 29 -14.44 -16.43 -3.50
N ARG A 30 -14.02 -15.33 -2.85
CA ARG A 30 -14.45 -13.95 -3.13
C ARG A 30 -13.33 -13.10 -3.73
N ILE A 31 -12.18 -13.68 -4.09
CA ILE A 31 -11.08 -12.92 -4.68
C ILE A 31 -11.49 -12.21 -5.99
N ASP A 32 -12.39 -12.81 -6.76
CA ASP A 32 -12.92 -12.23 -8.01
C ASP A 32 -14.21 -11.41 -7.79
N TRP A 33 -14.59 -11.09 -6.54
CA TRP A 33 -15.74 -10.23 -6.25
C TRP A 33 -15.44 -8.76 -6.54
N ALA A 34 -16.41 -8.05 -7.12
CA ALA A 34 -16.38 -6.60 -7.37
C ALA A 34 -17.74 -5.97 -7.02
N PRO A 35 -17.79 -4.68 -6.66
CA PRO A 35 -19.03 -4.02 -6.26
C PRO A 35 -20.03 -3.85 -7.43
N LYS A 36 -19.53 -3.78 -8.66
CA LYS A 36 -20.32 -3.79 -9.90
C LYS A 36 -19.43 -4.19 -11.08
N ALA A 37 -20.05 -4.51 -12.21
CA ALA A 37 -19.34 -4.82 -13.45
C ALA A 37 -18.43 -3.65 -13.88
N GLY A 38 -17.20 -3.97 -14.29
CA GLY A 38 -16.21 -3.00 -14.75
C GLY A 38 -15.39 -2.34 -13.65
N GLU A 39 -15.72 -2.54 -12.38
CA GLU A 39 -14.85 -2.15 -11.25
C GLU A 39 -13.80 -3.22 -10.98
N TYR A 40 -12.73 -2.83 -10.31
CA TYR A 40 -11.71 -3.77 -9.85
C TYR A 40 -12.33 -4.82 -8.92
N THR A 41 -11.93 -6.07 -9.12
CA THR A 41 -12.16 -7.11 -8.14
C THR A 41 -11.26 -6.93 -6.91
N CYS A 42 -11.57 -7.62 -5.82
CA CYS A 42 -10.67 -7.74 -4.67
C CYS A 42 -9.24 -8.15 -5.11
N GLY A 43 -9.13 -9.14 -6.00
CA GLY A 43 -7.86 -9.61 -6.55
C GLY A 43 -7.17 -8.59 -7.44
N ASP A 44 -7.93 -7.81 -8.23
CA ASP A 44 -7.35 -6.75 -9.05
C ASP A 44 -6.69 -5.70 -8.17
N ILE A 45 -7.30 -5.34 -7.04
CA ILE A 45 -6.69 -4.41 -6.09
C ILE A 45 -5.37 -4.96 -5.53
N VAL A 46 -5.32 -6.24 -5.12
CA VAL A 46 -4.08 -6.85 -4.59
C VAL A 46 -2.98 -6.85 -5.65
N ARG A 47 -3.28 -7.28 -6.88
CA ARG A 47 -2.33 -7.30 -7.99
C ARG A 47 -1.90 -5.89 -8.40
N HIS A 48 -2.82 -4.94 -8.41
CA HIS A 48 -2.55 -3.54 -8.72
C HIS A 48 -1.61 -2.90 -7.70
N VAL A 49 -1.87 -3.10 -6.40
CA VAL A 49 -0.97 -2.64 -5.32
C VAL A 49 0.41 -3.27 -5.45
N THR A 50 0.48 -4.57 -5.78
CA THR A 50 1.75 -5.28 -6.02
C THR A 50 2.54 -4.68 -7.20
N ALA A 51 1.88 -4.49 -8.35
CA ALA A 51 2.50 -3.95 -9.54
C ALA A 51 2.93 -2.48 -9.38
N THR A 52 2.13 -1.69 -8.64
CA THR A 52 2.45 -0.28 -8.40
C THR A 52 3.59 -0.08 -7.41
N GLU A 53 3.79 -0.99 -6.43
CA GLU A 53 4.99 -0.94 -5.59
C GLU A 53 6.27 -1.09 -6.43
N ARG A 54 6.33 -2.11 -7.32
CA ARG A 54 7.43 -2.27 -8.28
C ARG A 54 7.63 -1.00 -9.11
N MET A 55 6.53 -0.42 -9.60
CA MET A 55 6.53 0.79 -10.43
C MET A 55 7.11 2.01 -9.70
N PHE A 56 6.62 2.32 -8.49
CA PHE A 56 7.09 3.46 -7.71
C PHE A 56 8.55 3.28 -7.28
N VAL A 57 8.94 2.09 -6.83
CA VAL A 57 10.33 1.81 -6.45
C VAL A 57 11.26 1.89 -7.67
N GLY A 58 10.85 1.37 -8.83
CA GLY A 58 11.60 1.56 -10.08
C GLY A 58 11.75 3.03 -10.47
N ALA A 59 10.72 3.85 -10.30
CA ALA A 59 10.80 5.28 -10.56
C ALA A 59 11.77 5.99 -9.60
N VAL A 60 11.82 5.56 -8.34
CA VAL A 60 12.70 6.16 -7.31
C VAL A 60 14.15 5.70 -7.47
N VAL A 61 14.37 4.39 -7.65
CA VAL A 61 15.70 3.77 -7.65
C VAL A 61 16.35 3.85 -9.03
N ASP A 62 15.59 3.58 -10.11
CA ASP A 62 16.13 3.49 -11.47
C ASP A 62 15.80 4.72 -12.32
N GLY A 63 14.92 5.60 -11.84
CA GLY A 63 14.43 6.75 -12.61
C GLY A 63 13.51 6.37 -13.76
N ARG A 64 12.85 5.20 -13.71
CA ARG A 64 12.00 4.69 -14.79
C ARG A 64 10.66 4.20 -14.29
N TRP A 65 9.58 4.65 -14.93
CA TRP A 65 8.23 4.15 -14.72
C TRP A 65 7.99 2.89 -15.57
N GLN A 66 7.55 1.81 -14.94
CA GLN A 66 7.12 0.59 -15.62
C GLN A 66 5.94 -0.01 -14.88
N TYR A 67 4.79 -0.09 -15.55
CA TYR A 67 3.60 -0.72 -15.00
C TYR A 67 3.37 -2.07 -15.67
N GLY A 68 3.52 -3.15 -14.91
CA GLY A 68 3.38 -4.53 -15.41
C GLY A 68 1.94 -4.99 -15.61
N GLY A 69 0.95 -4.15 -15.32
CA GLY A 69 -0.45 -4.55 -15.32
C GLY A 69 -0.88 -5.26 -14.03
N HIS A 70 -2.15 -5.64 -13.97
CA HIS A 70 -2.76 -6.33 -12.83
C HIS A 70 -3.70 -7.47 -13.27
N ASP A 71 -3.48 -7.99 -14.48
CA ASP A 71 -4.29 -9.05 -15.05
C ASP A 71 -4.40 -10.26 -14.12
N ARG A 72 -5.59 -10.86 -14.08
CA ARG A 72 -5.87 -12.05 -13.26
C ARG A 72 -4.86 -13.18 -13.48
N ALA A 73 -4.33 -13.34 -14.70
CA ALA A 73 -3.37 -14.38 -15.03
C ALA A 73 -2.03 -14.27 -14.27
N LEU A 74 -1.65 -13.07 -13.79
CA LEU A 74 -0.40 -12.85 -13.06
C LEU A 74 -0.41 -13.55 -11.69
N ALA A 75 -1.55 -13.51 -11.00
CA ALA A 75 -1.74 -14.13 -9.70
C ALA A 75 -3.24 -14.46 -9.52
N PRO A 76 -3.69 -15.64 -9.99
CA PRO A 76 -5.12 -15.92 -10.17
C PRO A 76 -5.87 -16.29 -8.89
N THR A 77 -5.16 -16.69 -7.83
CA THR A 77 -5.75 -17.04 -6.53
C THR A 77 -5.34 -16.04 -5.47
N ARG A 78 -6.09 -15.98 -4.37
CA ARG A 78 -5.75 -15.14 -3.22
C ARG A 78 -4.35 -15.46 -2.68
N GLU A 79 -4.03 -16.74 -2.57
CA GLU A 79 -2.74 -17.21 -2.07
C GLU A 79 -1.59 -16.84 -3.01
N ALA A 80 -1.79 -16.97 -4.32
CA ALA A 80 -0.80 -16.53 -5.31
C ALA A 80 -0.59 -15.01 -5.27
N ALA A 81 -1.67 -14.24 -5.12
CA ALA A 81 -1.61 -12.78 -5.07
C ALA A 81 -0.89 -12.28 -3.80
N LEU A 82 -1.16 -12.92 -2.65
CA LEU A 82 -0.44 -12.63 -1.41
C LEU A 82 1.03 -13.03 -1.49
N ALA A 83 1.35 -14.18 -2.10
CA ALA A 83 2.73 -14.62 -2.27
C ALA A 83 3.54 -13.71 -3.21
N ASP A 84 2.97 -13.28 -4.35
CA ASP A 84 3.63 -12.30 -5.23
C ASP A 84 3.83 -10.97 -4.50
N LEU A 85 2.81 -10.49 -3.78
CA LEU A 85 2.92 -9.27 -2.98
C LEU A 85 4.06 -9.33 -1.96
N ASP A 86 4.15 -10.42 -1.18
CA ASP A 86 5.20 -10.60 -0.17
C ASP A 86 6.59 -10.63 -0.83
N ALA A 87 6.73 -11.32 -1.96
CA ALA A 87 7.98 -11.39 -2.72
C ALA A 87 8.39 -10.00 -3.26
N VAL A 88 7.45 -9.26 -3.86
CA VAL A 88 7.67 -7.90 -4.33
C VAL A 88 8.08 -6.97 -3.22
N HIS A 89 7.36 -7.02 -2.10
CA HIS A 89 7.62 -6.13 -1.00
C HIS A 89 9.01 -6.37 -0.42
N ALA A 90 9.44 -7.63 -0.31
CA ALA A 90 10.80 -7.97 0.09
C ALA A 90 11.86 -7.42 -0.89
N GLU A 91 11.65 -7.59 -2.20
CA GLU A 91 12.55 -7.08 -3.24
C GLU A 91 12.63 -5.54 -3.21
N CYS A 92 11.49 -4.87 -3.27
CA CYS A 92 11.36 -3.42 -3.23
C CYS A 92 11.96 -2.83 -1.95
N GLY A 93 11.66 -3.44 -0.80
CA GLY A 93 12.23 -3.05 0.49
C GLY A 93 13.75 -3.19 0.52
N ALA A 94 14.32 -4.25 -0.06
CA ALA A 94 15.78 -4.40 -0.15
C ALA A 94 16.40 -3.30 -1.02
N ARG A 95 15.78 -2.97 -2.16
CA ARG A 95 16.23 -1.90 -3.06
C ARG A 95 16.20 -0.53 -2.38
N LEU A 96 15.11 -0.20 -1.68
CA LEU A 96 15.00 1.06 -0.93
C LEU A 96 16.00 1.16 0.22
N ARG A 97 16.27 0.05 0.93
CA ARG A 97 17.28 0.02 2.02
C ARG A 97 18.71 0.15 1.54
N ALA A 98 18.98 -0.20 0.28
CA ALA A 98 20.28 -0.02 -0.37
C ALA A 98 20.44 1.39 -0.98
N LEU A 99 19.35 2.15 -1.10
CA LEU A 99 19.37 3.50 -1.64
C LEU A 99 20.05 4.45 -0.65
N GLY A 100 21.01 5.26 -1.12
CA GLY A 100 21.63 6.29 -0.31
C GLY A 100 20.68 7.45 -0.04
N ASP A 101 20.68 7.97 1.20
CA ASP A 101 19.73 9.01 1.64
C ASP A 101 19.77 10.28 0.77
N ALA A 102 20.94 10.64 0.23
CA ALA A 102 21.08 11.79 -0.68
C ALA A 102 20.22 11.66 -1.94
N ALA A 103 19.98 10.44 -2.44
CA ALA A 103 19.20 10.19 -3.64
C ALA A 103 17.71 10.56 -3.47
N LEU A 104 17.22 10.66 -2.22
CA LEU A 104 15.86 11.12 -1.93
C LEU A 104 15.63 12.56 -2.38
N ALA A 105 16.69 13.38 -2.37
CA ALA A 105 16.65 14.74 -2.86
C ALA A 105 16.77 14.80 -4.38
N ASP A 106 17.18 13.78 -5.10
CA ASP A 106 17.28 13.87 -6.56
C ASP A 106 15.90 14.01 -7.23
N THR A 107 15.89 14.60 -8.43
CA THR A 107 14.69 14.60 -9.27
C THR A 107 14.57 13.30 -10.06
N ARG A 108 13.32 12.88 -10.28
CA ARG A 108 12.91 11.74 -11.08
C ARG A 108 11.86 12.18 -12.10
N PRO A 109 11.75 11.52 -13.25
CA PRO A 109 10.71 11.82 -14.23
C PRO A 109 9.32 11.74 -13.57
N ALA A 110 8.43 12.66 -13.91
CA ALA A 110 7.02 12.50 -13.59
C ALA A 110 6.43 11.34 -14.42
N LEU A 111 5.36 10.73 -13.92
CA LEU A 111 4.63 9.69 -14.67
C LEU A 111 3.92 10.28 -15.90
N GLU A 112 3.32 11.46 -15.73
CA GLU A 112 2.67 12.19 -16.80
C GLU A 112 3.69 12.78 -17.78
N GLN A 113 3.50 12.51 -19.08
CA GLN A 113 4.38 13.03 -20.12
C GLN A 113 4.31 14.56 -20.18
N GLY A 114 5.48 15.22 -20.14
CA GLY A 114 5.59 16.67 -20.17
C GLY A 114 5.43 17.36 -18.82
N ALA A 115 5.06 16.64 -17.75
CA ALA A 115 5.04 17.19 -16.40
C ALA A 115 6.47 17.41 -15.86
N ALA A 116 6.61 18.37 -14.95
CA ALA A 116 7.89 18.71 -14.33
C ALA A 116 8.42 17.52 -13.50
N PRO A 117 9.74 17.22 -13.53
CA PRO A 117 10.35 16.21 -12.67
C PRO A 117 10.07 16.47 -11.18
N VAL A 118 9.90 15.39 -10.43
CA VAL A 118 9.57 15.45 -9.00
C VAL A 118 10.70 14.88 -8.16
N ARG A 119 10.84 15.37 -6.92
CA ARG A 119 11.85 14.84 -5.99
C ARG A 119 11.50 13.40 -5.62
N ALA A 120 12.49 12.51 -5.54
CA ALA A 120 12.28 11.08 -5.26
C ALA A 120 11.48 10.84 -3.96
N TRP A 121 11.73 11.61 -2.89
CA TRP A 121 10.96 11.48 -1.65
C TRP A 121 9.45 11.77 -1.83
N ARG A 122 9.05 12.60 -2.80
CA ARG A 122 7.62 12.84 -3.09
C ARG A 122 6.96 11.62 -3.71
N LEU A 123 7.68 10.89 -4.56
CA LEU A 123 7.18 9.64 -5.13
C LEU A 123 6.98 8.56 -4.06
N LEU A 124 7.86 8.50 -3.06
CA LEU A 124 7.71 7.61 -1.92
C LEU A 124 6.46 7.94 -1.07
N LEU A 125 6.16 9.23 -0.85
CA LEU A 125 4.91 9.62 -0.19
C LEU A 125 3.68 9.32 -1.04
N ALA A 126 3.74 9.56 -2.35
CA ALA A 126 2.67 9.21 -3.27
C ALA A 126 2.40 7.69 -3.26
N MET A 127 3.44 6.86 -3.16
CA MET A 127 3.30 5.41 -3.01
C MET A 127 2.53 5.03 -1.72
N VAL A 128 2.79 5.70 -0.60
CA VAL A 128 2.05 5.50 0.66
C VAL A 128 0.59 5.90 0.50
N GLU A 129 0.33 7.08 -0.06
CA GLU A 129 -1.04 7.57 -0.30
C GLU A 129 -1.83 6.61 -1.19
N HIS A 130 -1.20 6.13 -2.26
CA HIS A 130 -1.78 5.16 -3.19
C HIS A 130 -2.14 3.83 -2.51
N GLU A 131 -1.25 3.30 -1.67
CA GLU A 131 -1.54 2.08 -0.93
C GLU A 131 -2.67 2.27 0.10
N VAL A 132 -2.67 3.39 0.82
CA VAL A 132 -3.74 3.71 1.78
C VAL A 132 -5.08 3.86 1.07
N HIS A 133 -5.10 4.50 -0.11
CA HIS A 133 -6.28 4.63 -0.95
C HIS A 133 -6.90 3.27 -1.28
N HIS A 134 -6.09 2.34 -1.80
CA HIS A 134 -6.57 1.00 -2.17
C HIS A 134 -6.89 0.11 -0.95
N ARG A 135 -6.21 0.28 0.18
CA ARG A 135 -6.60 -0.39 1.43
C ARG A 135 -8.01 0.05 1.88
N SER A 136 -8.29 1.35 1.85
CA SER A 136 -9.61 1.89 2.18
C SER A 136 -10.68 1.41 1.19
N GLN A 137 -10.35 1.30 -0.10
CA GLN A 137 -11.24 0.71 -1.09
C GLN A 137 -11.62 -0.73 -0.73
N LEU A 138 -10.66 -1.55 -0.33
CA LEU A 138 -10.95 -2.91 0.15
C LEU A 138 -11.72 -2.95 1.46
N ALA A 139 -11.49 -2.01 2.37
CA ALA A 139 -12.30 -1.89 3.59
C ALA A 139 -13.79 -1.78 3.21
N SER A 140 -14.12 -0.91 2.24
CA SER A 140 -15.48 -0.80 1.72
C SER A 140 -15.98 -2.09 1.07
N TYR A 141 -15.12 -2.82 0.36
CA TYR A 141 -15.50 -4.09 -0.29
C TYR A 141 -15.83 -5.16 0.76
N LEU A 142 -15.01 -5.28 1.81
CA LEU A 142 -15.27 -6.18 2.94
C LEU A 142 -16.62 -5.85 3.58
N THR A 143 -16.89 -4.57 3.89
CA THR A 143 -18.17 -4.13 4.43
C THR A 143 -19.35 -4.47 3.52
N TRP A 144 -19.24 -4.26 2.21
CA TRP A 144 -20.30 -4.59 1.26
C TRP A 144 -20.52 -6.10 1.09
N MET A 145 -19.51 -6.92 1.35
CA MET A 145 -19.65 -8.37 1.44
C MET A 145 -20.22 -8.84 2.79
N GLY A 146 -20.52 -7.93 3.72
CA GLY A 146 -20.98 -8.26 5.07
C GLY A 146 -19.86 -8.77 5.97
N LEU A 147 -18.61 -8.49 5.65
CA LEU A 147 -17.43 -8.86 6.42
C LEU A 147 -16.94 -7.68 7.25
N GLU A 148 -16.38 -8.00 8.42
CA GLU A 148 -15.73 -7.02 9.27
C GLU A 148 -14.34 -6.68 8.72
N ALA A 149 -14.10 -5.38 8.49
CA ALA A 149 -12.81 -4.91 8.04
C ALA A 149 -11.84 -4.79 9.25
N PRO A 150 -10.56 -5.19 9.12
CA PRO A 150 -9.63 -5.11 10.24
C PRO A 150 -9.35 -3.68 10.71
N ASP A 151 -9.12 -3.49 12.01
CA ASP A 151 -8.63 -2.21 12.54
C ASP A 151 -7.15 -1.99 12.20
N ILE A 152 -6.84 -0.86 11.57
CA ILE A 152 -5.46 -0.54 11.14
C ILE A 152 -4.48 -0.35 12.31
N PHE A 153 -4.97 -0.01 13.51
CA PHE A 153 -4.16 0.17 14.72
C PHE A 153 -4.63 -0.71 15.88
N GLY A 154 -5.51 -1.68 15.62
CA GLY A 154 -6.11 -2.53 16.65
C GLY A 154 -6.99 -1.77 17.64
N LEU A 155 -7.54 -0.62 17.23
CA LEU A 155 -8.41 0.24 18.03
C LEU A 155 -9.59 0.68 17.16
N GLY A 156 -10.80 0.43 17.65
CA GLY A 156 -12.03 1.05 17.16
C GLY A 156 -12.17 2.48 17.68
N VAL A 157 -13.15 3.23 17.17
CA VAL A 157 -13.43 4.60 17.62
C VAL A 157 -13.82 4.62 19.11
N GLU A 158 -14.57 3.62 19.55
CA GLU A 158 -15.00 3.42 20.92
C GLU A 158 -13.81 3.20 21.87
N ASP A 159 -12.73 2.58 21.38
CA ASP A 159 -11.49 2.44 22.13
C ASP A 159 -10.77 3.78 22.28
N VAL A 160 -10.74 4.58 21.21
CA VAL A 160 -10.14 5.92 21.23
C VAL A 160 -10.89 6.82 22.21
N GLU A 161 -12.23 6.84 22.18
CA GLU A 161 -13.06 7.58 23.12
C GLU A 161 -12.77 7.16 24.57
N ARG A 162 -12.75 5.85 24.85
CA ARG A 162 -12.46 5.32 26.19
C ARG A 162 -11.06 5.70 26.68
N LEU A 163 -10.03 5.54 25.84
CA LEU A 163 -8.64 5.82 26.19
C LEU A 163 -8.41 7.32 26.44
N THR A 164 -9.03 8.19 25.65
CA THR A 164 -8.90 9.64 25.76
C THR A 164 -9.70 10.21 26.93
N ALA A 165 -10.90 9.68 27.22
CA ALA A 165 -11.69 10.07 28.40
C ALA A 165 -10.97 9.77 29.72
N SER A 166 -10.27 8.62 29.80
CA SER A 166 -9.50 8.23 31.00
C SER A 166 -8.31 9.15 31.31
N THR A 167 -7.84 9.91 30.31
CA THR A 167 -6.67 10.79 30.42
C THR A 167 -7.05 12.16 30.97
N ALA A 168 -8.29 12.62 30.75
CA ALA A 168 -8.80 13.88 31.29
C ALA A 168 -9.03 13.86 32.82
N GLY A 169 -9.12 12.68 33.45
CA GLY A 169 -9.35 12.53 34.89
C GLY A 169 -8.10 12.42 35.77
N ARG A 170 -6.89 12.47 35.20
CA ARG A 170 -5.61 12.29 35.92
C ARG A 170 -4.84 13.59 36.21
N THR A 171 -5.43 14.75 35.93
CA THR A 171 -4.86 16.08 36.18
C THR A 171 -5.70 16.91 37.16
N ALA A 172 -6.16 16.28 38.25
CA ALA A 172 -6.80 16.97 39.38
C ALA A 172 -6.10 16.58 40.68
#